data_AF-A0A6G8U097-F1
#
_entry.id   AF-A0A6G8U097-F1
#
_cell.length_a   1.000
_cell.length_b   1.000
_cell.length_c   1.000
_cell.angle_alpha   90.00
_cell.angle_beta   90.00
_cell.angle_gamma   90.00
#
_symmetry.space_group_name_H-M   'P 1'
#
loop_
_entity.id
_entity.type
_entity.pdbx_description
1 polymer ?
#
loop_
_entity_poly.entity_id
_entity_poly.type
_entity_poly.pdbx_seq_one_letter_code
_entity_poly.pdbx_strand_id
1 'polypeptide(L)'
;MSIRALALPLINSFIVLAAAVSQAGLAQAQTQTAQIETVQTPIGGVKLQFGLPANEAEERRIYDQMDFQRATQAYIWAIPFVAMAEWKHAHLNEIGAAELETVLYLDFKDKLGILTANLTTPYLITFGNLEKGPIVVEVPAANLGGMIMDFWQRPMTDLGQVGPDKGKGGKFMLVGPGQTPPNDTTGYFVVPVTTNNFFAGVRVLDPGAENMAAAQKGFRFYPYAQRANSPEQKSRKVDGKKWSQVQPRGLAYWERFNESMQQEPVQERDRPDTKWAP
;
A
#
# COMPACT_ATOMS: atom_id res chain seq x y z
N MET A 1 89.18 39.44 -32.33
CA MET A 1 88.53 38.20 -31.83
C MET A 1 87.06 38.55 -31.59
N SER A 2 86.16 37.73 -32.14
CA SER A 2 84.68 37.84 -32.22
C SER A 2 84.01 38.26 -30.89
N ILE A 3 82.85 38.93 -30.80
CA ILE A 3 81.49 38.54 -31.25
C ILE A 3 80.53 39.76 -31.30
N ARG A 4 79.59 39.68 -32.27
CA ARG A 4 78.36 40.46 -32.64
C ARG A 4 77.35 40.69 -31.47
N ALA A 5 76.26 41.50 -31.49
CA ALA A 5 75.28 41.97 -32.48
C ALA A 5 74.43 43.15 -31.89
N LEU A 6 74.05 44.22 -32.63
CA LEU A 6 72.70 44.56 -33.21
C LEU A 6 71.46 44.34 -32.29
N ALA A 7 70.37 45.14 -32.24
CA ALA A 7 69.91 46.40 -32.85
C ALA A 7 68.59 46.89 -32.17
N LEU A 8 68.23 48.17 -32.38
CA LEU A 8 66.97 48.94 -32.12
C LEU A 8 65.65 48.27 -32.63
N PRO A 9 64.39 48.81 -32.47
CA PRO A 9 63.94 50.15 -32.02
C PRO A 9 62.67 50.23 -31.11
N LEU A 10 62.41 51.44 -30.59
CA LEU A 10 61.10 51.97 -30.14
C LEU A 10 60.30 52.46 -31.35
N ILE A 11 58.99 52.14 -31.49
CA ILE A 11 57.96 53.08 -31.98
C ILE A 11 56.60 52.72 -31.35
N ASN A 12 56.09 53.65 -30.56
CA ASN A 12 54.72 53.77 -30.07
C ASN A 12 53.92 54.64 -31.06
N SER A 13 52.62 54.36 -31.22
CA SER A 13 51.51 55.34 -31.32
C SER A 13 50.48 54.97 -32.39
N PHE A 14 49.40 54.28 -32.00
CA PHE A 14 48.07 54.34 -32.63
C PHE A 14 47.03 53.64 -31.73
N ILE A 15 46.77 54.14 -30.51
CA ILE A 15 45.65 53.67 -29.69
C ILE A 15 45.05 54.85 -28.91
N VAL A 16 44.15 55.61 -29.52
CA VAL A 16 43.27 56.54 -28.75
C VAL A 16 41.80 56.49 -29.18
N LEU A 17 41.40 55.84 -30.28
CA LEU A 17 40.02 55.95 -30.79
C LEU A 17 39.22 54.64 -30.83
N ALA A 18 39.40 53.75 -29.85
CA ALA A 18 38.61 52.51 -29.74
C ALA A 18 38.00 52.25 -28.35
N ALA A 19 38.17 53.16 -27.37
CA ALA A 19 37.75 52.91 -25.98
C ALA A 19 36.35 53.46 -25.63
N ALA A 20 35.78 54.38 -26.41
CA ALA A 20 34.50 55.03 -26.07
C ALA A 20 33.25 54.29 -26.59
N VAL A 21 33.38 53.45 -27.62
CA VAL A 21 32.24 52.70 -28.20
C VAL A 21 31.99 51.38 -27.44
N SER A 22 32.96 50.92 -26.65
CA SER A 22 32.91 49.63 -25.96
C SER A 22 32.17 49.68 -24.60
N GLN A 23 32.00 50.86 -24.00
CA GLN A 23 31.29 50.98 -22.71
C GLN A 23 29.77 51.05 -22.86
N ALA A 24 29.25 51.55 -23.98
CA ALA A 24 27.81 51.59 -24.22
C ALA A 24 27.21 50.19 -24.48
N GLY A 25 27.98 49.30 -25.13
CA GLY A 25 27.57 47.90 -25.33
C GLY A 25 27.68 47.02 -24.07
N LEU A 26 28.60 47.34 -23.16
CA LEU A 26 28.75 46.62 -21.88
C LEU A 26 27.71 47.05 -20.83
N ALA A 27 27.23 48.29 -20.88
CA ALA A 27 26.16 48.76 -19.99
C ALA A 27 24.77 48.22 -20.37
N GLN A 28 24.54 47.92 -21.66
CA GLN A 28 23.28 47.28 -22.11
C GLN A 28 23.18 45.79 -21.71
N ALA A 29 24.29 45.17 -21.31
CA ALA A 29 24.30 43.80 -20.83
C ALA A 29 23.96 43.65 -19.33
N GLN A 30 23.81 44.74 -18.57
CA GLN A 30 23.70 44.70 -17.10
C GLN A 30 22.37 45.16 -16.51
N THR A 31 21.31 45.29 -17.30
CA THR A 31 19.96 45.58 -16.76
C THR A 31 18.88 44.80 -17.48
N GLN A 32 19.02 43.48 -17.60
CA GLN A 32 17.83 42.64 -17.48
C GLN A 32 17.41 42.72 -16.01
N THR A 33 16.63 43.75 -15.66
CA THR A 33 15.81 43.71 -14.45
C THR A 33 15.05 42.40 -14.51
N ALA A 34 15.32 41.53 -13.56
CA ALA A 34 14.74 40.21 -13.43
C ALA A 34 13.20 40.32 -13.37
N GLN A 35 12.55 40.35 -14.54
CA GLN A 35 11.11 40.52 -14.61
C GLN A 35 10.45 39.26 -14.07
N ILE A 36 9.53 39.45 -13.13
CA ILE A 36 8.68 38.38 -12.65
C ILE A 36 7.65 38.13 -13.75
N GLU A 37 7.74 36.97 -14.38
CA GLU A 37 6.73 36.46 -15.29
C GLU A 37 5.63 35.77 -14.46
N THR A 38 4.37 35.86 -14.90
CA THR A 38 3.29 35.07 -14.32
C THR A 38 2.73 34.12 -15.38
N VAL A 39 2.93 32.82 -15.16
CA VAL A 39 2.42 31.76 -16.03
C VAL A 39 1.06 31.32 -15.50
N GLN A 40 0.02 31.35 -16.33
CA GLN A 40 -1.30 30.87 -15.93
C GLN A 40 -1.35 29.34 -15.97
N THR A 41 -1.80 28.73 -14.86
CA THR A 41 -1.90 27.28 -14.71
C THR A 41 -3.24 26.90 -14.07
N PRO A 42 -3.63 25.62 -14.06
CA PRO A 42 -4.84 25.17 -13.36
C PRO A 42 -4.84 25.46 -11.84
N ILE A 43 -3.68 25.71 -11.24
CA ILE A 43 -3.54 26.02 -9.81
C ILE A 43 -3.52 27.54 -9.57
N GLY A 44 -3.70 28.35 -10.62
CA GLY A 44 -3.61 29.81 -10.63
C GLY A 44 -2.34 30.33 -11.30
N GLY A 45 -2.12 31.64 -11.24
CA GLY A 45 -0.89 32.26 -11.76
C GLY A 45 0.32 31.88 -10.93
N VAL A 46 1.34 31.30 -11.56
CA VAL A 46 2.63 30.94 -10.96
C VAL A 46 3.66 31.98 -11.33
N LYS A 47 4.35 32.56 -10.34
CA LYS A 47 5.33 33.63 -10.53
C LYS A 47 6.74 33.08 -10.70
N LEU A 48 7.38 33.40 -11.82
CA LEU A 48 8.73 32.95 -12.13
C LEU A 48 9.68 34.14 -12.30
N GLN A 49 10.91 33.98 -11.80
CA GLN A 49 12.02 34.90 -12.03
C GLN A 49 13.18 34.10 -12.64
N PHE A 50 13.58 34.45 -13.86
CA PHE A 50 14.56 33.69 -14.65
C PHE A 50 14.22 32.19 -14.82
N GLY A 51 12.92 31.87 -14.88
CA GLY A 51 12.43 30.49 -15.00
C GLY A 51 12.40 29.69 -13.69
N LEU A 52 12.80 30.30 -12.56
CA LEU A 52 12.72 29.71 -11.21
C LEU A 52 11.55 30.32 -10.42
N PRO A 53 11.06 29.68 -9.35
CA PRO A 53 10.07 30.30 -8.47
C PRO A 53 10.53 31.68 -8.00
N ALA A 54 9.65 32.68 -8.08
CA ALA A 54 10.02 34.07 -7.82
C ALA A 54 10.39 34.37 -6.35
N ASN A 55 10.02 33.49 -5.41
CA ASN A 55 10.36 33.55 -3.98
C ASN A 55 10.02 32.21 -3.29
N GLU A 56 10.41 32.06 -2.02
CA GLU A 56 10.16 30.86 -1.21
C GLU A 56 8.65 30.54 -1.07
N ALA A 57 7.78 31.54 -1.02
CA ALA A 57 6.34 31.29 -0.90
C ALA A 57 5.76 30.69 -2.19
N GLU A 58 6.24 31.11 -3.36
CA GLU A 58 5.86 30.52 -4.64
C GLU A 58 6.41 29.10 -4.79
N GLU A 59 7.66 28.88 -4.38
CA GLU A 59 8.27 27.54 -4.34
C GLU A 59 7.46 26.60 -3.45
N ARG A 60 7.18 26.99 -2.20
CA ARG A 60 6.38 26.20 -1.26
C ARG A 60 5.00 25.89 -1.81
N ARG A 61 4.33 26.85 -2.42
CA ARG A 61 3.01 26.66 -3.04
C ARG A 61 3.04 25.59 -4.14
N ILE A 62 4.11 25.51 -4.93
CA ILE A 62 4.28 24.46 -5.95
C ILE A 62 4.48 23.09 -5.28
N TYR A 63 5.30 23.00 -4.23
CA TYR A 63 5.51 21.76 -3.48
C TYR A 63 4.25 21.28 -2.75
N ASP A 64 3.52 22.18 -2.07
CA ASP A 64 2.25 21.87 -1.40
C ASP A 64 1.23 21.31 -2.40
N GLN A 65 1.18 21.89 -3.60
CA GLN A 65 0.30 21.43 -4.67
C GLN A 65 0.70 20.06 -5.22
N MET A 66 2.01 19.79 -5.32
CA MET A 66 2.52 18.49 -5.72
C MET A 66 2.17 17.42 -4.69
N ASP A 67 2.32 17.72 -3.39
CA ASP A 67 1.97 16.81 -2.31
C ASP A 67 0.46 16.57 -2.23
N PHE A 68 -0.36 17.61 -2.43
CA PHE A 68 -1.82 17.46 -2.52
C PHE A 68 -2.25 16.50 -3.65
N GLN A 69 -1.65 16.64 -4.84
CA GLN A 69 -1.94 15.76 -5.97
C GLN A 69 -1.52 14.32 -5.68
N ARG A 70 -0.31 14.13 -5.14
CA ARG A 70 0.22 12.82 -4.74
C ARG A 70 -0.66 12.15 -3.69
N ALA A 71 -1.05 12.88 -2.65
CA ALA A 71 -1.97 12.39 -1.62
C ALA A 71 -3.33 12.01 -2.21
N THR A 72 -3.87 12.79 -3.14
CA THR A 72 -5.14 12.45 -3.80
C THR A 72 -5.05 11.14 -4.60
N GLN A 73 -3.95 10.92 -5.33
CA GLN A 73 -3.74 9.67 -6.07
C GLN A 73 -3.47 8.49 -5.14
N ALA A 74 -2.66 8.69 -4.10
CA ALA A 74 -2.38 7.68 -3.09
C ALA A 74 -3.66 7.24 -2.36
N TYR A 75 -4.60 8.17 -2.12
CA TYR A 75 -5.90 7.84 -1.54
C TYR A 75 -6.63 6.80 -2.41
N ILE A 76 -6.73 7.04 -3.73
CA ILE A 76 -7.41 6.14 -4.66
C ILE A 76 -6.70 4.79 -4.74
N TRP A 77 -5.37 4.79 -4.87
CA TRP A 77 -4.56 3.57 -4.92
C TRP A 77 -4.74 2.71 -3.66
N ALA A 78 -4.78 3.32 -2.48
CA ALA A 78 -4.84 2.62 -1.19
C ALA A 78 -6.26 2.16 -0.78
N ILE A 79 -7.32 2.47 -1.54
CA ILE A 79 -8.72 2.11 -1.22
C ILE A 79 -8.88 0.63 -0.78
N PRO A 80 -8.42 -0.37 -1.56
CA PRO A 80 -8.59 -1.78 -1.20
C PRO A 80 -7.83 -2.16 0.06
N PHE A 81 -6.63 -1.58 0.24
CA PHE A 81 -5.76 -1.83 1.39
C PHE A 81 -6.36 -1.29 2.69
N VAL A 82 -6.80 -0.03 2.67
CA VAL A 82 -7.41 0.59 3.85
C VAL A 82 -8.73 -0.08 4.21
N ALA A 83 -9.48 -0.60 3.24
CA ALA A 83 -10.68 -1.40 3.53
C ALA A 83 -10.36 -2.67 4.35
N MET A 84 -9.31 -3.40 3.96
CA MET A 84 -8.88 -4.60 4.69
C MET A 84 -8.27 -4.26 6.05
N ALA A 85 -7.47 -3.19 6.13
CA ALA A 85 -6.92 -2.69 7.38
C ALA A 85 -8.00 -2.22 8.36
N GLU A 86 -9.03 -1.53 7.87
CA GLU A 86 -10.19 -1.13 8.68
C GLU A 86 -10.96 -2.34 9.19
N TRP A 87 -11.21 -3.32 8.33
CA TRP A 87 -11.91 -4.53 8.75
C TRP A 87 -11.10 -5.31 9.80
N LYS A 88 -9.79 -5.49 9.59
CA LYS A 88 -8.92 -6.14 10.60
C LYS A 88 -8.93 -5.36 11.91
N HIS A 89 -8.89 -4.03 11.89
CA HIS A 89 -8.98 -3.23 13.10
C HIS A 89 -10.33 -3.40 13.81
N ALA A 90 -11.45 -3.36 13.09
CA ALA A 90 -12.77 -3.57 13.68
C ALA A 90 -12.88 -4.99 14.27
N HIS A 91 -12.34 -6.01 13.57
CA HIS A 91 -12.25 -7.39 14.05
C HIS A 91 -11.50 -7.48 15.39
N LEU A 92 -10.37 -6.80 15.50
CA LEU A 92 -9.52 -6.83 16.69
C LEU A 92 -10.03 -5.95 17.84
N ASN A 93 -10.48 -4.73 17.55
CA ASN A 93 -10.69 -3.69 18.56
C ASN A 93 -12.17 -3.45 18.88
N GLU A 94 -13.05 -3.52 17.89
CA GLU A 94 -14.48 -3.28 18.09
C GLU A 94 -15.19 -4.59 18.46
N ILE A 95 -14.99 -5.64 17.66
CA ILE A 95 -15.51 -6.99 17.92
C ILE A 95 -14.71 -7.68 19.03
N GLY A 96 -13.41 -7.37 19.18
CA GLY A 96 -12.58 -7.90 20.25
C GLY A 96 -12.10 -9.34 20.03
N ALA A 97 -12.02 -9.79 18.78
CA ALA A 97 -11.41 -11.07 18.44
C ALA A 97 -9.88 -10.95 18.43
N ALA A 98 -9.20 -12.04 18.77
CA ALA A 98 -7.75 -12.12 18.61
C ALA A 98 -7.35 -12.35 17.15
N GLU A 99 -6.07 -12.17 16.85
CA GLU A 99 -5.52 -12.66 15.59
C GLU A 99 -5.71 -14.18 15.46
N LEU A 100 -6.06 -14.64 14.26
CA LEU A 100 -6.44 -16.03 13.96
C LEU A 100 -7.71 -16.54 14.67
N GLU A 101 -8.39 -15.72 15.47
CA GLU A 101 -9.73 -16.03 15.98
C GLU A 101 -10.79 -15.71 14.91
N THR A 102 -11.67 -16.67 14.65
CA THR A 102 -12.70 -16.55 13.60
C THR A 102 -13.90 -15.79 14.13
N VAL A 103 -14.32 -14.74 13.44
CA VAL A 103 -15.60 -14.08 13.74
C VAL A 103 -16.71 -14.69 12.90
N LEU A 104 -17.82 -15.01 13.57
CA LEU A 104 -19.03 -15.57 13.00
C LEU A 104 -20.03 -14.45 12.73
N TYR A 105 -20.40 -14.26 11.47
CA TYR A 105 -21.42 -13.30 11.04
C TYR A 105 -22.66 -14.08 10.61
N LEU A 106 -23.60 -14.26 11.54
CA LEU A 106 -24.66 -15.25 11.42
C LEU A 106 -25.95 -14.67 10.87
N ASP A 107 -26.29 -13.44 11.23
CA ASP A 107 -27.54 -12.80 10.86
C ASP A 107 -27.33 -11.42 10.19
N PHE A 108 -28.45 -10.75 9.89
CA PHE A 108 -28.44 -9.42 9.30
C PHE A 108 -27.70 -8.39 10.16
N LYS A 109 -27.91 -8.40 11.48
CA LYS A 109 -27.35 -7.41 12.40
C LYS A 109 -25.84 -7.58 12.51
N ASP A 110 -25.37 -8.81 12.58
CA ASP A 110 -23.93 -9.11 12.60
C ASP A 110 -23.21 -8.57 11.36
N LYS A 111 -23.88 -8.62 10.20
CA LYS A 111 -23.33 -8.27 8.89
C LYS A 111 -23.46 -6.80 8.52
N LEU A 112 -24.12 -5.96 9.32
CA LEU A 112 -24.32 -4.53 9.00
C LEU A 112 -23.02 -3.76 8.79
N GLY A 113 -21.93 -4.20 9.44
CA GLY A 113 -20.61 -3.61 9.27
C GLY A 113 -19.88 -4.01 7.99
N ILE A 114 -20.36 -5.02 7.25
CA ILE A 114 -19.72 -5.53 6.02
C ILE A 114 -20.25 -4.76 4.81
N LEU A 115 -19.35 -4.17 4.02
CA LEU A 115 -19.71 -3.52 2.75
C LEU A 115 -20.31 -4.56 1.80
N THR A 116 -21.53 -4.31 1.31
CA THR A 116 -22.21 -5.11 0.28
C THR A 116 -22.37 -6.60 0.65
N ALA A 117 -22.64 -6.90 1.92
CA ALA A 117 -22.82 -8.27 2.39
C ALA A 117 -23.99 -8.99 1.72
N ASN A 118 -23.86 -10.30 1.52
CA ASN A 118 -24.98 -11.18 1.21
C ASN A 118 -25.77 -11.47 2.51
N LEU A 119 -27.09 -11.35 2.41
CA LEU A 119 -27.99 -11.55 3.53
C LEU A 119 -28.14 -13.02 3.94
N THR A 120 -28.13 -13.94 2.96
CA THR A 120 -28.65 -15.31 3.12
C THR A 120 -27.65 -16.32 3.65
N THR A 121 -26.35 -16.17 3.37
CA THR A 121 -25.32 -17.17 3.72
C THR A 121 -24.48 -16.70 4.93
N PRO A 122 -24.38 -17.45 6.04
CA PRO A 122 -23.52 -17.08 7.17
C PRO A 122 -22.03 -17.04 6.79
N TYR A 123 -21.26 -16.15 7.43
CA TYR A 123 -19.82 -16.01 7.15
C TYR A 123 -18.96 -16.38 8.35
N LEU A 124 -17.81 -17.00 8.06
CA LEU A 124 -16.71 -17.19 8.98
C LEU A 124 -15.51 -16.44 8.40
N ILE A 125 -15.02 -15.45 9.12
CA ILE A 125 -13.94 -14.58 8.64
C ILE A 125 -12.86 -14.46 9.71
N THR A 126 -11.62 -14.53 9.25
CA THR A 126 -10.43 -14.50 10.08
C THR A 126 -9.39 -13.59 9.43
N PHE A 127 -8.69 -12.83 10.27
CA PHE A 127 -7.51 -12.06 9.89
C PHE A 127 -6.29 -12.64 10.58
N GLY A 128 -5.15 -12.58 9.90
CA GLY A 128 -3.87 -13.01 10.44
C GLY A 128 -2.70 -12.21 9.87
N ASN A 129 -1.50 -12.49 10.39
CA ASN A 129 -0.25 -11.91 9.92
C ASN A 129 0.82 -13.01 9.79
N LEU A 130 1.48 -13.05 8.63
CA LEU A 130 2.47 -14.06 8.26
C LEU A 130 3.90 -13.70 8.66
N GLU A 131 4.19 -12.50 9.18
CA GLU A 131 5.54 -12.03 9.51
C GLU A 131 6.34 -13.03 10.36
N LYS A 132 5.67 -13.71 11.31
CA LYS A 132 6.29 -14.70 12.22
C LYS A 132 6.48 -16.08 11.59
N GLY A 133 6.07 -16.28 10.36
CA GLY A 133 6.23 -17.51 9.58
C GLY A 133 4.92 -18.07 9.01
N PRO A 134 4.99 -19.23 8.34
CA PRO A 134 3.86 -19.80 7.64
C PRO A 134 2.69 -20.16 8.57
N ILE A 135 1.47 -19.94 8.09
CA ILE A 135 0.23 -20.28 8.80
C ILE A 135 -0.50 -21.39 8.03
N VAL A 136 -1.01 -22.37 8.77
CA VAL A 136 -1.88 -23.41 8.21
C VAL A 136 -3.34 -23.00 8.39
N VAL A 137 -4.11 -23.12 7.31
CA VAL A 137 -5.56 -23.01 7.30
C VAL A 137 -6.13 -24.39 6.99
N GLU A 138 -6.86 -24.97 7.92
CA GLU A 138 -7.65 -26.19 7.68
C GLU A 138 -9.05 -25.78 7.22
N VAL A 139 -9.52 -26.39 6.13
CA VAL A 139 -10.88 -26.23 5.62
C VAL A 139 -11.58 -27.59 5.75
N PRO A 140 -12.77 -27.67 6.37
CA PRO A 140 -13.48 -28.93 6.50
C PRO A 140 -14.12 -29.35 5.18
N ALA A 141 -14.37 -30.65 5.04
CA ALA A 141 -15.27 -31.16 4.01
C ALA A 141 -16.69 -30.64 4.29
N ALA A 142 -17.11 -29.62 3.56
CA ALA A 142 -18.40 -28.96 3.74
C ALA A 142 -18.76 -28.16 2.48
N ASN A 143 -20.04 -27.82 2.32
CA ASN A 143 -20.48 -26.94 1.24
C ASN A 143 -20.14 -25.47 1.54
N LEU A 144 -18.85 -25.14 1.37
CA LEU A 144 -18.29 -23.82 1.59
C LEU A 144 -17.93 -23.15 0.26
N GLY A 145 -18.05 -21.83 0.22
CA GLY A 145 -17.47 -21.00 -0.83
C GLY A 145 -16.70 -19.86 -0.19
N GLY A 146 -15.43 -19.70 -0.52
CA GLY A 146 -14.58 -18.71 0.12
C GLY A 146 -13.26 -18.48 -0.60
N MET A 147 -12.38 -17.72 0.04
CA MET A 147 -11.08 -17.38 -0.51
C MET A 147 -10.11 -16.94 0.60
N ILE A 148 -8.83 -17.02 0.28
CA ILE A 148 -7.76 -16.30 0.96
C ILE A 148 -7.39 -15.11 0.08
N MET A 149 -7.30 -13.92 0.69
CA MET A 149 -6.83 -12.72 0.01
C MET A 149 -5.65 -12.10 0.74
N ASP A 150 -4.82 -11.42 -0.05
CA ASP A 150 -3.86 -10.45 0.48
C ASP A 150 -4.58 -9.13 0.85
N PHE A 151 -3.88 -8.20 1.50
CA PHE A 151 -4.51 -6.94 1.93
C PHE A 151 -4.88 -6.00 0.78
N TRP A 152 -4.37 -6.24 -0.42
CA TRP A 152 -4.79 -5.53 -1.63
C TRP A 152 -6.04 -6.14 -2.28
N GLN A 153 -6.71 -7.08 -1.58
CA GLN A 153 -7.89 -7.82 -2.03
C GLN A 153 -7.65 -8.67 -3.28
N ARG A 154 -6.40 -9.09 -3.52
CA ARG A 154 -6.11 -10.06 -4.57
C ARG A 154 -6.41 -11.47 -4.03
N PRO A 155 -7.15 -12.30 -4.77
CA PRO A 155 -7.35 -13.69 -4.38
C PRO A 155 -6.02 -14.44 -4.51
N MET A 156 -5.55 -15.01 -3.41
CA MET A 156 -4.37 -15.88 -3.40
C MET A 156 -4.76 -17.33 -3.67
N THR A 157 -5.93 -17.74 -3.19
CA THR A 157 -6.56 -19.02 -3.54
C THR A 157 -8.05 -18.99 -3.20
N ASP A 158 -8.84 -19.77 -3.93
CA ASP A 158 -10.23 -20.06 -3.58
C ASP A 158 -10.31 -21.21 -2.57
N LEU A 159 -11.38 -21.25 -1.77
CA LEU A 159 -11.66 -22.29 -0.77
C LEU A 159 -13.02 -22.93 -1.01
N GLY A 160 -13.13 -24.23 -0.71
CA GLY A 160 -14.38 -24.96 -0.78
C GLY A 160 -14.69 -25.43 -2.19
N GLN A 161 -15.93 -25.27 -2.65
CA GLN A 161 -16.44 -25.88 -3.89
C GLN A 161 -15.60 -25.54 -5.14
N VAL A 162 -15.13 -24.30 -5.23
CA VAL A 162 -14.34 -23.80 -6.37
C VAL A 162 -12.83 -23.75 -6.08
N GLY A 163 -12.44 -24.06 -4.85
CA GLY A 163 -11.03 -24.14 -4.44
C GLY A 163 -10.35 -25.43 -4.91
N PRO A 164 -9.03 -25.55 -4.71
CA PRO A 164 -8.28 -26.77 -5.03
C PRO A 164 -8.72 -27.96 -4.16
N ASP A 165 -9.34 -27.71 -3.00
CA ASP A 165 -9.94 -28.74 -2.14
C ASP A 165 -11.26 -29.30 -2.71
N LYS A 166 -11.89 -28.63 -3.69
CA LYS A 166 -13.13 -29.07 -4.37
C LYS A 166 -14.25 -29.46 -3.39
N GLY A 167 -14.34 -28.75 -2.27
CA GLY A 167 -15.31 -29.01 -1.20
C GLY A 167 -15.04 -30.25 -0.35
N LYS A 168 -13.94 -30.97 -0.60
CA LYS A 168 -13.53 -32.16 0.17
C LYS A 168 -12.71 -31.81 1.40
N GLY A 169 -12.47 -30.53 1.64
CA GLY A 169 -11.60 -30.05 2.71
C GLY A 169 -10.12 -30.28 2.40
N GLY A 170 -9.27 -29.66 3.20
CA GLY A 170 -7.83 -29.72 2.99
C GLY A 170 -7.06 -28.80 3.93
N LYS A 171 -5.74 -28.88 3.84
CA LYS A 171 -4.83 -27.99 4.58
C LYS A 171 -4.16 -27.07 3.58
N PHE A 172 -4.26 -25.78 3.81
CA PHE A 172 -3.61 -24.75 3.03
C PHE A 172 -2.47 -24.19 3.86
N MET A 173 -1.28 -24.09 3.26
CA MET A 173 -0.11 -23.50 3.88
C MET A 173 0.12 -22.13 3.28
N LEU A 174 -0.23 -21.09 4.04
CA LEU A 174 0.02 -19.71 3.66
C LEU A 174 1.48 -19.39 3.95
N VAL A 175 2.19 -18.92 2.93
CA VAL A 175 3.60 -18.53 3.01
C VAL A 175 3.71 -17.04 2.73
N GLY A 176 4.26 -16.30 3.68
CA GLY A 176 4.36 -14.85 3.58
C GLY A 176 5.42 -14.38 2.57
N PRO A 177 5.44 -13.08 2.25
CA PRO A 177 6.40 -12.50 1.34
C PRO A 177 7.84 -12.68 1.84
N GLY A 178 8.75 -13.07 0.94
CA GLY A 178 10.16 -13.32 1.26
C GLY A 178 10.42 -14.60 2.07
N GLN A 179 9.40 -15.38 2.41
CA GLN A 179 9.56 -16.64 3.12
C GLN A 179 9.78 -17.81 2.16
N THR A 180 10.67 -18.71 2.55
CA THR A 180 10.78 -20.03 1.92
C THR A 180 9.76 -20.97 2.56
N PRO A 181 8.95 -21.69 1.77
CA PRO A 181 8.11 -22.75 2.29
C PRO A 181 8.94 -23.79 3.06
N PRO A 182 8.38 -24.44 4.09
CA PRO A 182 9.00 -25.59 4.74
C PRO A 182 9.41 -26.68 3.74
N ASN A 183 10.47 -27.44 4.04
CA ASN A 183 10.97 -28.48 3.12
C ASN A 183 9.96 -29.61 2.85
N ASP A 184 9.10 -29.93 3.82
CA ASP A 184 8.02 -30.90 3.64
C ASP A 184 6.65 -30.21 3.68
N THR A 185 6.07 -30.09 2.49
CA THR A 185 4.73 -29.56 2.26
C THR A 185 3.76 -30.65 1.81
N THR A 186 4.11 -31.92 2.02
CA THR A 186 3.24 -33.04 1.65
C THR A 186 1.89 -32.93 2.36
N GLY A 187 0.80 -33.03 1.60
CA GLY A 187 -0.56 -32.91 2.14
C GLY A 187 -1.06 -31.47 2.34
N TYR A 188 -0.30 -30.46 1.89
CA TYR A 188 -0.73 -29.06 1.90
C TYR A 188 -0.91 -28.51 0.50
N PHE A 189 -1.91 -27.66 0.31
CA PHE A 189 -1.95 -26.69 -0.78
C PHE A 189 -1.08 -25.49 -0.38
N VAL A 190 0.08 -25.33 -0.99
CA VAL A 190 0.98 -24.20 -0.68
C VAL A 190 0.47 -22.95 -1.40
N VAL A 191 0.23 -21.88 -0.63
CA VAL A 191 -0.34 -20.62 -1.11
C VAL A 191 0.61 -19.49 -0.76
N PRO A 192 1.37 -18.96 -1.74
CA PRO A 192 2.15 -17.74 -1.50
C PRO A 192 1.18 -16.56 -1.32
N VAL A 193 1.42 -15.73 -0.31
CA VAL A 193 0.66 -14.50 -0.04
C VAL A 193 1.60 -13.31 -0.22
N THR A 194 1.12 -12.28 -0.93
CA THR A 194 1.94 -11.12 -1.32
C THR A 194 2.06 -10.05 -0.24
N THR A 195 1.26 -10.13 0.82
CA THR A 195 1.32 -9.28 2.02
C THR A 195 1.50 -10.16 3.26
N ASN A 196 2.06 -9.60 4.33
CA ASN A 196 2.11 -10.23 5.64
C ASN A 196 0.70 -10.37 6.21
N ASN A 197 -0.10 -9.31 6.18
CA ASN A 197 -1.49 -9.40 6.61
C ASN A 197 -2.33 -10.12 5.55
N PHE A 198 -3.23 -11.01 5.99
CA PHE A 198 -4.14 -11.73 5.10
C PHE A 198 -5.57 -11.73 5.64
N PHE A 199 -6.50 -11.93 4.71
CA PHE A 199 -7.90 -12.21 4.96
C PHE A 199 -8.20 -13.65 4.58
N ALA A 200 -8.97 -14.35 5.41
CA ALA A 200 -9.53 -15.65 5.10
C ALA A 200 -11.02 -15.64 5.40
N GLY A 201 -11.85 -15.93 4.40
CA GLY A 201 -13.30 -15.89 4.57
C GLY A 201 -13.99 -17.02 3.83
N VAL A 202 -14.94 -17.68 4.50
CA VAL A 202 -15.83 -18.67 3.88
C VAL A 202 -17.29 -18.32 4.19
N ARG A 203 -18.15 -18.65 3.23
CA ARG A 203 -19.60 -18.68 3.38
C ARG A 203 -20.06 -20.12 3.50
N VAL A 204 -21.04 -20.38 4.34
CA VAL A 204 -21.73 -21.67 4.37
C VAL A 204 -22.88 -21.63 3.36
N LEU A 205 -22.76 -22.39 2.27
CA LEU A 205 -23.66 -22.32 1.12
C LEU A 205 -25.00 -23.02 1.38
N ASP A 206 -24.99 -24.08 2.19
CA ASP A 206 -26.20 -24.76 2.69
C ASP A 206 -26.35 -24.52 4.20
N PRO A 207 -26.87 -23.36 4.63
CA PRO A 207 -26.91 -23.02 6.04
C PRO A 207 -27.86 -23.93 6.84
N GLY A 208 -27.35 -24.45 7.95
CA GLY A 208 -28.07 -25.26 8.93
C GLY A 208 -27.23 -25.42 10.19
N ALA A 209 -27.84 -25.73 11.33
CA ALA A 209 -27.11 -25.79 12.61
C ALA A 209 -25.91 -26.76 12.57
N GLU A 210 -26.09 -27.92 11.93
CA GLU A 210 -25.03 -28.92 11.74
C GLU A 210 -23.91 -28.41 10.83
N ASN A 211 -24.24 -27.89 9.65
CA ASN A 211 -23.25 -27.36 8.70
C ASN A 211 -22.48 -26.16 9.27
N MET A 212 -23.14 -25.31 10.05
CA MET A 212 -22.50 -24.22 10.77
C MET A 212 -21.54 -24.71 11.84
N ALA A 213 -21.94 -25.70 12.65
CA ALA A 213 -21.09 -26.28 13.67
C ALA A 213 -19.87 -26.99 13.05
N ALA A 214 -20.07 -27.70 11.94
CA ALA A 214 -18.99 -28.34 11.18
C ALA A 214 -18.01 -27.31 10.61
N ALA A 215 -18.52 -26.22 10.00
CA ALA A 215 -17.70 -25.13 9.50
C ALA A 215 -16.91 -24.44 10.63
N GLN A 216 -17.57 -24.10 11.74
CA GLN A 216 -16.96 -23.43 12.89
C GLN A 216 -15.86 -24.27 13.53
N LYS A 217 -16.08 -25.59 13.67
CA LYS A 217 -15.10 -26.50 14.25
C LYS A 217 -13.93 -26.79 13.30
N GLY A 218 -14.23 -26.89 12.00
CA GLY A 218 -13.28 -27.35 10.99
C GLY A 218 -12.49 -26.27 10.29
N PHE A 219 -12.93 -25.01 10.31
CA PHE A 219 -12.23 -23.88 9.71
C PHE A 219 -11.19 -23.32 10.67
N ARG A 220 -10.00 -23.92 10.68
CA ARG A 220 -8.99 -23.73 11.73
C ARG A 220 -7.75 -23.01 11.21
N PHE A 221 -7.11 -22.26 12.10
CA PHE A 221 -5.94 -21.45 11.81
C PHE A 221 -4.87 -21.66 12.89
N TYR A 222 -3.63 -21.92 12.48
CA TYR A 222 -2.52 -22.01 13.42
C TYR A 222 -1.16 -21.84 12.74
N PRO A 223 -0.13 -21.35 13.44
CA PRO A 223 1.24 -21.31 12.91
C PRO A 223 1.72 -22.72 12.54
N TYR A 224 2.40 -22.87 11.41
CA TYR A 224 2.94 -24.17 10.96
C TYR A 224 3.86 -24.83 12.00
N ALA A 225 4.57 -24.02 12.80
CA ALA A 225 5.38 -24.51 13.92
C ALA A 225 4.58 -25.32 14.96
N GLN A 226 3.28 -25.08 15.09
CA GLN A 226 2.39 -25.74 16.06
C GLN A 226 1.63 -26.94 15.45
N ARG A 227 1.85 -27.29 14.18
CA ARG A 227 1.04 -28.29 13.45
C ARG A 227 0.91 -29.67 14.10
N ALA A 228 1.94 -30.10 14.85
CA ALA A 228 1.94 -31.40 15.52
C ALA A 228 1.02 -31.43 16.75
N ASN A 229 0.76 -30.27 17.35
CA ASN A 229 -0.14 -30.07 18.48
C ASN A 229 -0.91 -28.76 18.26
N SER A 230 -1.75 -28.74 17.22
CA SER A 230 -2.40 -27.51 16.79
C SER A 230 -3.45 -27.07 17.81
N PRO A 231 -3.51 -25.78 18.15
CA PRO A 231 -4.50 -25.27 19.08
C PRO A 231 -5.93 -25.50 18.57
N GLU A 232 -6.87 -25.58 19.50
CA GLU A 232 -8.29 -25.53 19.15
C GLU A 232 -8.63 -24.18 18.51
N GLN A 233 -9.49 -24.21 17.50
CA GLN A 233 -9.91 -22.99 16.83
C GLN A 233 -10.82 -22.19 17.75
N LYS A 234 -10.43 -20.93 18.00
CA LYS A 234 -11.28 -19.98 18.69
C LYS A 234 -12.22 -19.30 17.71
N SER A 235 -13.44 -19.05 18.17
CA SER A 235 -14.41 -18.31 17.40
C SER A 235 -15.26 -17.43 18.29
N ARG A 236 -15.74 -16.33 17.72
CA ARG A 236 -16.49 -15.28 18.40
C ARG A 236 -17.67 -14.84 17.55
N LYS A 237 -18.80 -14.55 18.20
CA LYS A 237 -19.94 -13.88 17.56
C LYS A 237 -19.76 -12.36 17.64
N VAL A 238 -20.33 -11.63 16.68
CA VAL A 238 -20.39 -10.15 16.75
C VAL A 238 -21.14 -9.68 18.00
N ASP A 239 -22.17 -10.44 18.41
CA ASP A 239 -22.86 -10.30 19.70
C ASP A 239 -23.42 -8.88 19.94
N GLY A 240 -24.02 -8.30 18.90
CA GLY A 240 -24.68 -6.98 18.95
C GLY A 240 -23.73 -5.78 19.02
N LYS A 241 -22.41 -6.00 18.96
CA LYS A 241 -21.42 -4.92 18.92
C LYS A 241 -21.57 -4.11 17.64
N LYS A 242 -21.53 -2.78 17.77
CA LYS A 242 -21.48 -1.88 16.62
C LYS A 242 -20.06 -1.87 16.06
N TRP A 243 -19.94 -2.16 14.78
CA TRP A 243 -18.67 -2.18 14.08
C TRP A 243 -18.87 -1.87 12.60
N SER A 244 -17.82 -1.48 11.89
CA SER A 244 -17.88 -1.22 10.45
C SER A 244 -16.53 -1.44 9.76
N GLN A 245 -16.54 -2.01 8.56
CA GLN A 245 -15.35 -2.07 7.70
C GLN A 245 -15.22 -0.86 6.74
N VAL A 246 -16.19 0.07 6.77
CA VAL A 246 -16.17 1.27 5.92
C VAL A 246 -14.92 2.08 6.24
N GLN A 247 -14.13 2.42 5.21
CA GLN A 247 -12.90 3.15 5.40
C GLN A 247 -13.15 4.47 6.15
N PRO A 248 -12.24 4.85 7.07
CA PRO A 248 -12.37 6.08 7.82
C PRO A 248 -12.16 7.29 6.90
N ARG A 249 -12.57 8.46 7.37
CA ARG A 249 -12.48 9.73 6.63
C ARG A 249 -11.49 10.67 7.32
N GLY A 250 -11.03 11.68 6.59
CA GLY A 250 -10.06 12.64 7.11
C GLY A 250 -8.72 11.99 7.43
N LEU A 251 -8.04 12.47 8.48
CA LEU A 251 -6.71 11.97 8.87
C LEU A 251 -6.72 10.50 9.31
N ALA A 252 -7.83 10.01 9.87
CA ALA A 252 -7.94 8.61 10.29
C ALA A 252 -7.74 7.62 9.13
N TYR A 253 -8.04 8.00 7.87
CA TYR A 253 -7.68 7.23 6.68
C TYR A 253 -6.18 7.01 6.56
N TRP A 254 -5.42 8.09 6.70
CA TRP A 254 -3.96 8.10 6.56
C TRP A 254 -3.28 7.43 7.74
N GLU A 255 -3.82 7.60 8.95
CA GLU A 255 -3.37 6.89 10.15
C GLU A 255 -3.55 5.38 9.98
N ARG A 256 -4.75 4.94 9.57
CA ARG A 256 -5.02 3.51 9.33
C ARG A 256 -4.16 2.93 8.23
N PHE A 257 -3.99 3.68 7.14
CA PHE A 257 -3.10 3.29 6.06
C PHE A 257 -1.66 3.11 6.56
N ASN A 258 -1.12 4.11 7.25
CA ASN A 258 0.25 4.09 7.77
C ASN A 258 0.44 2.91 8.74
N GLU A 259 -0.40 2.78 9.77
CA GLU A 259 -0.30 1.72 10.78
C GLU A 259 -0.22 0.31 10.18
N SER A 260 -1.03 0.04 9.15
CA SER A 260 -1.06 -1.27 8.50
C SER A 260 0.05 -1.43 7.45
N MET A 261 0.41 -0.38 6.72
CA MET A 261 1.45 -0.44 5.68
C MET A 261 2.85 -0.64 6.27
N GLN A 262 3.13 -0.13 7.48
CA GLN A 262 4.40 -0.38 8.17
C GLN A 262 4.66 -1.86 8.48
N GLN A 263 3.62 -2.71 8.43
CA GLN A 263 3.73 -4.15 8.66
C GLN A 263 3.95 -4.94 7.36
N GLU A 264 4.02 -4.26 6.21
CA GLU A 264 4.08 -4.87 4.90
C GLU A 264 5.43 -4.63 4.21
N PRO A 265 5.95 -5.59 3.44
CA PRO A 265 7.06 -5.31 2.56
C PRO A 265 6.58 -4.43 1.39
N VAL A 266 7.43 -3.49 0.98
CA VAL A 266 7.20 -2.71 -0.23
C VAL A 266 7.28 -3.63 -1.45
N GLN A 267 6.18 -3.76 -2.18
CA GLN A 267 6.15 -4.53 -3.42
C GLN A 267 6.60 -3.66 -4.59
N GLU A 268 7.18 -4.28 -5.61
CA GLU A 268 7.75 -3.54 -6.75
C GLU A 268 6.73 -2.61 -7.43
N ARG A 269 5.50 -3.09 -7.63
CA ARG A 269 4.39 -2.31 -8.22
C ARG A 269 3.96 -1.09 -7.39
N ASP A 270 4.31 -1.09 -6.10
CA ASP A 270 3.92 -0.08 -5.12
C ASP A 270 5.08 0.90 -4.86
N ARG A 271 6.26 0.65 -5.45
CA ARG A 271 7.35 1.63 -5.45
C ARG A 271 6.93 2.78 -6.37
N PRO A 272 7.01 4.04 -5.92
CA PRO A 272 6.96 5.14 -6.87
C PRO A 272 8.10 4.92 -7.85
N ASP A 273 7.78 4.86 -9.15
CA ASP A 273 8.72 4.71 -10.25
C ASP A 273 10.03 5.44 -9.88
N THR A 274 11.13 4.71 -9.74
CA THR A 274 12.44 5.26 -9.33
C THR A 274 13.00 6.30 -10.31
N LYS A 275 12.26 6.59 -11.38
CA LYS A 275 12.49 7.67 -12.35
C LYS A 275 11.88 9.02 -11.97
N TRP A 276 11.14 9.12 -10.85
CA TRP A 276 10.57 10.38 -10.34
C TRP A 276 11.35 11.01 -9.17
N ALA A 277 12.51 10.45 -8.81
CA ALA A 277 13.47 11.18 -7.98
C ALA A 277 14.31 12.09 -8.91
N PRO A 278 14.48 13.38 -8.57
CA PRO A 278 15.34 14.28 -9.34
C PRO A 278 16.81 13.82 -9.34
#